data_AF-A0A3B9JZH2-F1
#
_entry.id   AF-A0A3B9JZH2-F1
#
_cell.length_a   1.000
_cell.length_b   1.000
_cell.length_c   1.000
_cell.angle_alpha   90.00
_cell.angle_beta   90.00
_cell.angle_gamma   90.00
#
_symmetry.space_group_name_H-M   'P 1'
#
loop_
_entity.id
_entity.type
_entity.pdbx_description
1 polymer ?
#
loop_
_entity_poly.entity_id
_entity_poly.type
_entity_poly.pdbx_seq_one_letter_code
_entity_poly.pdbx_strand_id
1 'polypeptide(L)'
;ATNLGEALRRITEGAAMIRSKGEAGTGDVSEATKHIRTIFGEIRALSSRSDDELFVAAKELQAPYALVKQVAREGKLPVVMFVAGGVATPADAAMMMQMGADGVFVGSGVFKSGNPVAR
;
A
#
# COMPACT_ATOMS: atom_id res chain seq x y z
N ALA A 1 -1.06 3.86 -4.72
CA ALA A 1 -0.29 2.84 -5.43
C ALA A 1 -1.09 1.55 -5.50
N THR A 2 -1.01 0.88 -6.65
CA THR A 2 -1.63 -0.43 -6.89
C THR A 2 -0.61 -1.58 -6.81
N ASN A 3 0.68 -1.27 -6.90
CA ASN A 3 1.83 -2.17 -6.76
C ASN A 3 3.06 -1.42 -6.22
N LEU A 4 4.13 -2.14 -5.88
CA LEU A 4 5.35 -1.58 -5.30
C LEU A 4 6.07 -0.64 -6.28
N GLY A 5 6.14 -0.99 -7.57
CA GLY A 5 6.79 -0.15 -8.58
C GLY A 5 6.17 1.25 -8.65
N GLU A 6 4.84 1.33 -8.65
CA GLU A 6 4.11 2.60 -8.60
C GLU A 6 4.39 3.37 -7.29
N ALA A 7 4.43 2.68 -6.15
CA ALA A 7 4.76 3.30 -4.87
C ALA A 7 6.16 3.92 -4.88
N LEU A 8 7.16 3.19 -5.38
CA LEU A 8 8.55 3.67 -5.45
C LEU A 8 8.71 4.85 -6.40
N ARG A 9 8.01 4.88 -7.54
CA ARG A 9 8.01 6.05 -8.44
C ARG A 9 7.42 7.29 -7.76
N ARG A 10 6.31 7.14 -7.03
CA ARG A 10 5.73 8.26 -6.27
C ARG A 10 6.68 8.77 -5.18
N ILE A 11 7.38 7.88 -4.47
CA ILE A 11 8.40 8.26 -3.48
C ILE A 11 9.56 9.00 -4.17
N THR A 12 9.98 8.56 -5.35
CA THR A 12 11.03 9.22 -6.16
C THR A 12 10.64 10.64 -6.54
N GLU A 13 9.35 10.89 -6.78
CA GLU A 13 8.79 12.21 -7.09
C GLU A 13 8.58 13.08 -5.83
N GLY A 14 8.96 12.60 -4.65
CA GLY A 14 8.89 13.34 -3.38
C GLY A 14 7.69 13.03 -2.50
N ALA A 15 6.92 11.96 -2.78
CA ALA A 15 5.83 11.56 -1.89
C ALA A 15 6.36 11.11 -0.52
N ALA A 16 5.94 11.80 0.54
CA ALA A 16 6.28 11.47 1.93
C ALA A 16 5.33 10.43 2.57
N MET A 17 4.34 9.96 1.82
CA MET A 17 3.33 8.99 2.23
C MET A 17 2.79 8.27 1.00
N ILE A 18 2.51 6.97 1.12
CA ILE A 18 1.79 6.19 0.12
C ILE A 18 0.47 5.72 0.71
N ARG A 19 -0.55 5.65 -0.16
CA ARG A 19 -1.79 4.92 0.13
C ARG A 19 -2.15 3.98 -1.00
N SER A 20 -2.87 2.89 -0.71
CA SER A 20 -3.50 2.11 -1.77
C SER A 20 -4.53 2.95 -2.54
N LYS A 21 -4.82 2.55 -3.79
CA LYS A 21 -5.87 3.22 -4.57
C LYS A 21 -7.26 2.70 -4.18
N GLY A 22 -7.37 1.37 -4.06
CA GLY A 22 -8.62 0.64 -3.85
C GLY A 22 -9.65 0.96 -4.92
N GLU A 23 -10.92 0.74 -4.60
CA GLU A 23 -12.05 1.23 -5.38
C GLU A 23 -12.81 2.27 -4.54
N ALA A 24 -12.81 3.52 -5.01
CA ALA A 24 -13.36 4.62 -4.25
C ALA A 24 -14.89 4.67 -4.41
N GLY A 25 -15.61 4.77 -3.29
CA GLY A 25 -17.06 5.04 -3.29
C GLY A 25 -17.95 3.81 -3.45
N THR A 26 -17.41 2.60 -3.58
CA THR A 26 -18.20 1.36 -3.69
C THR A 26 -18.51 0.71 -2.34
N GLY A 27 -17.68 0.98 -1.32
CA GLY A 27 -17.74 0.25 -0.05
C GLY A 27 -17.23 -1.18 -0.13
N ASP A 28 -16.54 -1.55 -1.22
CA ASP A 28 -15.89 -2.84 -1.40
C ASP A 28 -14.36 -2.74 -1.20
N VAL A 29 -13.85 -3.44 -0.18
CA VAL A 29 -12.43 -3.47 0.20
C VAL A 29 -11.59 -4.45 -0.65
N SER A 30 -12.18 -5.15 -1.63
CA SER A 30 -11.51 -6.16 -2.46
C SER A 30 -10.28 -5.62 -3.20
N GLU A 31 -10.40 -4.52 -3.94
CA GLU A 31 -9.27 -3.91 -4.66
C GLU A 31 -8.24 -3.31 -3.69
N ALA A 32 -8.66 -2.77 -2.55
CA ALA A 32 -7.72 -2.33 -1.52
C ALA A 32 -6.90 -3.50 -0.97
N THR A 33 -7.54 -4.64 -0.71
CA THR A 33 -6.92 -5.91 -0.29
C THR A 33 -5.92 -6.42 -1.31
N LYS A 34 -6.28 -6.38 -2.60
CA LYS A 34 -5.39 -6.75 -3.70
C LYS A 34 -4.13 -5.88 -3.72
N HIS A 35 -4.28 -4.56 -3.70
CA HIS A 35 -3.14 -3.64 -3.74
C HIS A 35 -2.18 -3.82 -2.56
N ILE A 36 -2.70 -3.91 -1.33
CA ILE A 36 -1.84 -4.07 -0.14
C ILE A 36 -1.11 -5.42 -0.16
N ARG A 37 -1.79 -6.50 -0.59
CA ARG A 37 -1.16 -7.82 -0.76
C ARG A 37 -0.09 -7.81 -1.84
N THR A 38 -0.32 -7.14 -2.97
CA THR A 38 0.68 -6.99 -4.03
C THR A 38 1.91 -6.25 -3.52
N ILE A 39 1.73 -5.08 -2.90
CA ILE A 39 2.83 -4.26 -2.39
C ILE A 39 3.67 -5.03 -1.36
N PHE A 40 3.05 -5.59 -0.32
CA PHE A 40 3.79 -6.34 0.70
C PHE A 40 4.31 -7.69 0.20
N GLY A 41 3.66 -8.31 -0.78
CA GLY A 41 4.17 -9.50 -1.47
C GLY A 41 5.46 -9.20 -2.20
N GLU A 42 5.50 -8.12 -2.97
CA GLU A 42 6.68 -7.67 -3.71
C GLU A 42 7.81 -7.23 -2.76
N ILE A 43 7.51 -6.55 -1.65
CA ILE A 43 8.52 -6.20 -0.63
C ILE A 43 9.16 -7.46 -0.04
N ARG A 44 8.34 -8.47 0.32
CA ARG A 44 8.85 -9.75 0.84
C ARG A 44 9.70 -10.48 -0.20
N ALA A 45 9.27 -10.49 -1.46
CA ALA A 45 10.02 -11.10 -2.54
C ALA A 45 11.37 -10.39 -2.78
N LEU A 46 11.43 -9.06 -2.68
CA LEU A 46 12.69 -8.31 -2.74
C LEU A 46 13.62 -8.65 -1.57
N SER A 47 13.06 -8.80 -0.37
CA SER A 47 13.83 -9.08 0.84
C SER A 47 14.53 -10.45 0.81
N SER A 48 14.06 -11.37 -0.04
CA SER A 48 14.66 -12.70 -0.25
C SER A 48 15.60 -12.80 -1.46
N ARG A 49 15.75 -11.72 -2.25
CA ARG A 49 16.65 -11.71 -3.43
C ARG A 49 18.09 -11.44 -3.03
N SER A 50 19.02 -11.91 -3.84
CA SER A 50 20.43 -11.53 -3.76
C SER A 50 20.66 -10.11 -4.30
N ASP A 51 21.75 -9.46 -3.87
CA ASP A 51 22.09 -8.09 -4.28
C ASP A 51 22.19 -7.91 -5.81
N ASP A 52 22.65 -8.94 -6.52
CA ASP A 52 22.82 -8.94 -7.98
C ASP A 52 21.46 -9.00 -8.71
N GLU A 53 20.48 -9.73 -8.16
CA GLU A 53 19.13 -9.84 -8.72
C GLU A 53 18.31 -8.55 -8.57
N LEU A 54 18.71 -7.65 -7.66
CA LEU A 54 18.00 -6.39 -7.40
C LEU A 54 18.08 -5.41 -8.59
N PHE A 55 19.11 -5.50 -9.44
CA PHE A 55 19.19 -4.67 -10.65
C PHE A 55 18.08 -5.02 -11.65
N VAL A 56 17.85 -6.32 -11.86
CA VAL A 56 16.76 -6.81 -12.71
C VAL A 56 15.41 -6.48 -12.07
N ALA A 57 15.28 -6.67 -10.76
CA ALA A 57 14.06 -6.32 -10.03
C ALA A 57 13.70 -4.83 -10.19
N ALA A 58 14.69 -3.94 -10.09
CA ALA A 58 14.48 -2.51 -10.27
C ALA A 58 14.01 -2.15 -11.69
N LYS A 59 14.53 -2.84 -12.71
CA LYS A 59 14.08 -2.71 -14.10
C LYS A 59 12.64 -3.17 -14.27
N GLU A 60 12.27 -4.33 -13.72
CA GLU A 60 10.91 -4.89 -13.79
C GLU A 60 9.89 -4.00 -13.07
N LEU A 61 10.24 -3.52 -11.88
CA LEU A 61 9.41 -2.59 -11.10
C LEU A 61 9.35 -1.19 -11.71
N GLN A 62 10.24 -0.89 -12.67
CA GLN A 62 10.44 0.45 -13.23
C GLN A 62 10.61 1.50 -12.12
N ALA A 63 11.54 1.23 -11.21
CA ALA A 63 11.81 2.04 -10.02
C ALA A 63 13.32 2.24 -9.81
N PRO A 64 13.75 3.32 -9.12
CA PRO A 64 15.18 3.55 -8.89
C PRO A 64 15.83 2.43 -8.06
N TYR A 65 16.97 1.94 -8.54
CA TYR A 65 17.71 0.86 -7.87
C TYR A 65 18.01 1.15 -6.40
N ALA A 66 18.40 2.38 -6.06
CA ALA A 66 18.70 2.76 -4.68
C ALA A 66 17.51 2.55 -3.74
N LEU A 67 16.30 2.91 -4.17
CA LEU A 67 15.07 2.68 -3.39
C LEU A 67 14.71 1.21 -3.31
N VAL A 68 14.85 0.46 -4.42
CA VAL A 68 14.60 -0.99 -4.43
C VAL A 68 15.54 -1.71 -3.46
N LYS A 69 16.83 -1.34 -3.46
CA LYS A 69 17.83 -1.88 -2.54
C LYS A 69 17.52 -1.51 -1.08
N GLN A 70 17.09 -0.28 -0.83
CA GLN A 70 16.66 0.13 0.50
C GLN A 70 15.48 -0.73 0.99
N VAL A 71 14.45 -0.90 0.17
CA VAL A 71 13.28 -1.72 0.52
C VAL A 71 13.64 -3.19 0.73
N ALA A 72 14.49 -3.77 -0.12
CA ALA A 72 14.97 -5.15 0.05
C ALA A 72 15.70 -5.33 1.39
N ARG A 73 16.53 -4.36 1.78
CA ARG A 73 17.27 -4.40 3.04
C ARG A 73 16.39 -4.18 4.26
N GLU A 74 15.45 -3.24 4.20
CA GLU A 74 14.63 -2.83 5.35
C GLU A 74 13.37 -3.68 5.51
N GLY A 75 12.92 -4.39 4.47
CA GLY A 75 11.70 -5.18 4.48
C GLY A 75 10.41 -4.36 4.56
N LYS A 76 10.48 -3.06 4.24
CA LYS A 76 9.35 -2.10 4.30
C LYS A 76 9.57 -0.92 3.36
N LEU A 77 8.52 -0.12 3.15
CA LEU A 77 8.65 1.17 2.47
C LEU A 77 9.39 2.19 3.36
N PRO A 78 10.13 3.15 2.76
CA PRO A 78 10.79 4.22 3.50
C PRO A 78 9.84 5.33 3.98
N VAL A 79 8.54 5.21 3.69
CA VAL A 79 7.47 6.13 4.08
C VAL A 79 6.25 5.34 4.56
N VAL A 80 5.34 6.00 5.28
CA VAL A 80 4.10 5.37 5.76
C VAL A 80 3.22 4.86 4.61
N MET A 81 2.59 3.71 4.84
CA MET A 81 1.69 3.03 3.92
C MET A 81 0.29 2.92 4.52
N PHE A 82 -0.64 3.72 4.00
CA PHE A 82 -2.05 3.63 4.38
C PHE A 82 -2.86 2.82 3.37
N VAL A 83 -4.04 2.37 3.77
CA VAL A 83 -5.04 1.82 2.85
C VAL A 83 -6.15 2.81 2.60
N ALA A 84 -6.58 2.94 1.35
CA ALA A 84 -7.75 3.71 0.95
C ALA A 84 -8.57 2.95 -0.10
N GLY A 85 -9.83 3.38 -0.24
CA GLY A 85 -10.81 2.77 -1.16
C GLY A 85 -11.50 1.57 -0.52
N GLY A 86 -12.83 1.54 -0.56
CA GLY A 86 -13.61 0.40 -0.09
C GLY A 86 -13.83 0.24 1.43
N VAL A 87 -13.03 0.87 2.29
CA VAL A 87 -13.18 0.73 3.76
C VAL A 87 -14.52 1.30 4.22
N ALA A 88 -15.45 0.42 4.62
CA ALA A 88 -16.82 0.79 4.97
C ALA A 88 -17.21 0.42 6.40
N THR A 89 -16.55 -0.56 7.00
CA THR A 89 -16.85 -1.09 8.33
C THR A 89 -15.61 -1.12 9.24
N PRO A 90 -15.80 -1.18 10.57
CA PRO A 90 -14.68 -1.41 11.50
C PRO A 90 -13.89 -2.70 11.20
N ALA A 91 -14.56 -3.74 10.71
CA ALA A 91 -13.91 -5.00 10.32
C ALA A 91 -12.97 -4.80 9.13
N ASP A 92 -13.37 -4.03 8.12
CA ASP A 92 -12.50 -3.70 6.98
C ASP A 92 -11.26 -2.94 7.45
N ALA A 93 -11.46 -1.94 8.31
CA ALA A 93 -10.36 -1.15 8.87
C ALA A 93 -9.37 -2.05 9.63
N ALA A 94 -9.87 -2.89 10.53
CA ALA A 94 -9.05 -3.83 11.30
C ALA A 94 -8.32 -4.84 10.40
N MET A 95 -8.99 -5.36 9.36
CA MET A 95 -8.39 -6.25 8.37
C MET A 95 -7.22 -5.58 7.65
N MET A 96 -7.34 -4.31 7.27
CA MET A 96 -6.25 -3.58 6.61
C MET A 96 -5.04 -3.38 7.54
N MET A 97 -5.28 -3.10 8.82
CA MET A 97 -4.20 -3.02 9.82
C MET A 97 -3.49 -4.38 9.99
N GLN A 98 -4.24 -5.48 10.07
CA GLN A 98 -3.66 -6.83 10.16
C GLN A 98 -2.84 -7.22 8.92
N MET A 99 -3.10 -6.59 7.77
CA MET A 99 -2.33 -6.78 6.54
C MET A 99 -1.07 -5.91 6.45
N GLY A 100 -0.78 -5.12 7.48
CA GLY A 100 0.44 -4.30 7.58
C GLY A 100 0.26 -2.83 7.22
N ALA A 101 -0.96 -2.32 7.10
CA ALA A 101 -1.17 -0.89 6.93
C ALA A 101 -0.79 -0.09 8.19
N ASP A 102 -0.24 1.10 8.01
CA ASP A 102 0.03 2.06 9.09
C ASP A 102 -1.22 2.87 9.48
N GLY A 103 -2.28 2.78 8.67
CA GLY A 103 -3.57 3.43 8.89
C GLY A 103 -4.52 3.27 7.71
N VAL A 104 -5.73 3.80 7.86
CA VAL A 104 -6.80 3.72 6.85
C VAL A 104 -7.41 5.09 6.55
N PHE A 105 -7.76 5.31 5.29
CA PHE A 105 -8.61 6.42 4.87
C PHE A 105 -10.05 5.93 4.72
N VAL A 106 -10.99 6.66 5.34
CA VAL A 106 -12.42 6.42 5.22
C VAL A 106 -13.05 7.52 4.38
N GLY A 107 -13.88 7.14 3.41
CA GLY A 107 -14.60 8.11 2.57
C GLY A 107 -15.70 8.83 3.32
N SER A 108 -16.26 9.90 2.74
CA SER A 108 -17.34 10.68 3.34
C SER A 108 -18.66 9.91 3.52
N GLY A 109 -18.75 8.67 3.02
CA GLY A 109 -19.86 7.75 3.30
C GLY A 109 -20.10 7.52 4.80
N VAL A 110 -19.07 7.67 5.65
CA VAL A 110 -19.22 7.62 7.11
C VAL A 110 -20.23 8.66 7.62
N PHE A 111 -20.24 9.86 7.02
CA PHE A 111 -21.16 10.95 7.37
C PHE A 111 -22.56 10.76 6.80
N LYS A 112 -22.73 9.88 5.81
CA LYS A 112 -24.04 9.52 5.22
C LYS A 112 -24.68 8.31 5.89
N SER A 113 -24.03 7.75 6.93
CA SER A 113 -24.57 6.62 7.69
C SER A 113 -25.69 7.09 8.63
N GLY A 114 -26.53 6.15 9.08
CA GLY A 114 -27.64 6.48 9.98
C GLY A 114 -27.21 7.06 11.34
N ASN A 115 -26.01 6.72 11.81
CA ASN A 115 -25.39 7.31 13.00
C ASN A 115 -23.87 7.45 12.79
N PRO A 116 -23.40 8.60 12.28
CA PRO A 116 -21.98 8.82 11.97
C PRO A 116 -21.03 8.77 13.17
N VAL A 117 -21.50 9.09 14.38
CA VAL A 117 -20.65 9.10 15.58
C VAL A 117 -20.35 7.69 16.07
N ALA A 118 -21.28 6.75 15.87
CA ALA A 118 -21.12 5.36 16.28
C ALA A 118 -20.45 4.47 15.22
N ARG A 119 -20.10 5.03 14.05
CA ARG A 119 -19.62 4.29 12.87
C ARG A 119 -18.10 4.19 12.83
#